data_AF-A0A9P8BC17-F1
#
_entry.id   AF-A0A9P8BC17-F1
#
_cell.length_a   1.000
_cell.length_b   1.000
_cell.length_c   1.000
_cell.angle_alpha   90.00
_cell.angle_beta   90.00
_cell.angle_gamma   90.00
#
_symmetry.space_group_name_H-M   'P 1'
#
loop_
_entity.id
_entity.type
_entity.pdbx_description
1 polymer ?
#
loop_
_entity_poly.entity_id
_entity_poly.type
_entity_poly.pdbx_seq_one_letter_code
_entity_poly.pdbx_strand_id
1 'polypeptide(L)'
;MTQLAGLGNIVRFTHLSPSSCAALQALWPSTAPSSTEASVKAMSSSVLDVMKEENVTLSSVCLLDPKAEKPLTPEDGDGRFKWFLFGGILGDDPPRDRTSELRVLGFPTRHLGTVQMTTDTALGVTKAVVVDNTPLDKIPYIDYPTIRFNAQESVEMPFRYIKTADGQPLLPDGMRDLLKADLDKGFDLDE
;
A
#
# COMPACT_ATOMS: atom_id res chain seq x y z
N MET A 1 -7.77 -0.67 1.90
CA MET A 1 -7.08 -1.22 0.71
C MET A 1 -8.04 -1.65 -0.40
N THR A 2 -9.06 -2.46 -0.11
CA THR A 2 -10.02 -2.95 -1.14
C THR A 2 -10.77 -1.82 -1.83
N GLN A 3 -11.25 -0.84 -1.06
CA GLN A 3 -11.89 0.37 -1.60
C GLN A 3 -10.93 1.21 -2.46
N LEU A 4 -9.67 1.37 -2.03
CA LEU A 4 -8.66 2.13 -2.78
C LEU A 4 -8.29 1.46 -4.11
N ALA A 5 -8.12 0.13 -4.10
CA ALA A 5 -7.85 -0.63 -5.32
C ALA A 5 -9.06 -0.61 -6.27
N GLY A 6 -10.28 -0.60 -5.74
CA GLY A 6 -11.51 -0.46 -6.51
C GLY A 6 -11.93 -1.70 -7.31
N LEU A 7 -13.16 -1.66 -7.83
CA LEU A 7 -13.79 -2.76 -8.56
C LEU A 7 -12.93 -3.25 -9.75
N GLY A 8 -12.91 -4.57 -9.96
CA GLY A 8 -12.22 -5.21 -11.08
C GLY A 8 -10.75 -5.50 -10.81
N ASN A 9 -10.19 -4.95 -9.73
CA ASN A 9 -8.82 -5.22 -9.29
C ASN A 9 -8.74 -6.36 -8.27
N ILE A 10 -7.54 -6.91 -8.11
CA ILE A 10 -7.24 -7.98 -7.16
C ILE A 10 -6.01 -7.58 -6.34
N VAL A 11 -6.16 -7.51 -5.02
CA VAL A 11 -5.05 -7.34 -4.08
C VAL A 11 -4.58 -8.72 -3.63
N ARG A 12 -3.34 -9.10 -3.98
CA ARG A 12 -2.73 -10.37 -3.59
C ARG A 12 -1.70 -10.14 -2.48
N PHE A 13 -1.88 -10.80 -1.35
CA PHE A 13 -0.87 -10.93 -0.32
C PHE A 13 -0.16 -12.27 -0.50
N THR A 14 1.13 -12.25 -0.80
CA THR A 14 1.95 -13.44 -1.07
C THR A 14 2.98 -13.66 0.04
N HIS A 15 3.60 -14.84 0.07
CA HIS A 15 4.66 -15.18 1.02
C HIS A 15 4.24 -15.04 2.50
N LEU A 16 2.97 -15.34 2.78
CA LEU A 16 2.42 -15.28 4.12
C LEU A 16 2.61 -16.61 4.87
N SER A 17 2.66 -16.53 6.20
CA SER A 17 2.50 -17.73 7.03
C SER A 17 1.08 -18.29 6.92
N PRO A 18 0.86 -19.59 7.17
CA PRO A 18 -0.48 -20.18 7.16
C PRO A 18 -1.47 -19.47 8.11
N SER A 19 -1.01 -19.02 9.28
CA SER A 19 -1.85 -18.29 10.24
C SER A 19 -2.23 -16.90 9.71
N SER A 20 -1.30 -16.18 9.06
CA SER A 20 -1.59 -14.90 8.41
C SER A 20 -2.58 -15.06 7.27
N CYS A 21 -2.48 -16.13 6.47
CA CYS A 21 -3.47 -16.45 5.44
C CYS A 21 -4.87 -16.63 6.04
N ALA A 22 -4.98 -17.45 7.09
CA ALA A 22 -6.26 -17.70 7.75
C ALA A 22 -6.86 -16.40 8.34
N ALA A 23 -6.04 -15.56 8.96
CA ALA A 23 -6.49 -14.28 9.51
C ALA A 23 -7.03 -13.34 8.40
N LEU A 24 -6.32 -13.19 7.29
CA LEU A 24 -6.77 -12.34 6.17
C LEU A 24 -8.03 -12.90 5.49
N GLN A 25 -8.14 -14.22 5.36
CA GLN A 25 -9.34 -14.87 4.82
C GLN A 25 -10.56 -14.69 5.75
N ALA A 26 -10.35 -14.64 7.06
CA ALA A 26 -11.42 -14.34 8.02
C ALA A 26 -11.86 -12.86 7.97
N LEU A 27 -10.94 -11.93 7.66
CA LEU A 27 -11.24 -10.51 7.50
C LEU A 27 -11.93 -10.20 6.16
N TRP A 28 -11.56 -10.92 5.09
CA TRP A 28 -12.18 -10.84 3.77
C TRP A 28 -12.76 -12.20 3.37
N PRO A 29 -13.85 -12.64 4.04
CA PRO A 29 -14.54 -13.85 3.62
C PRO A 29 -15.05 -13.66 2.19
N SER A 30 -14.94 -14.71 1.35
CA SER A 30 -15.27 -14.70 -0.09
C SER A 30 -16.75 -14.38 -0.44
N THR A 31 -17.51 -13.77 0.46
CA THR A 31 -18.85 -13.24 0.19
C THR A 31 -18.78 -12.09 -0.81
N ALA A 32 -19.71 -12.13 -1.77
CA ALA A 32 -19.74 -11.32 -2.99
C ALA A 32 -19.41 -9.83 -2.73
N PRO A 33 -18.63 -9.21 -3.62
CA PRO A 33 -18.13 -7.85 -3.42
C PRO A 33 -19.29 -6.86 -3.33
N SER A 34 -19.16 -5.87 -2.43
CA SER A 34 -19.78 -4.58 -2.68
C SER A 34 -19.35 -4.14 -4.09
N SER A 35 -20.25 -3.58 -4.88
CA SER A 35 -20.02 -3.27 -6.31
C SER A 35 -18.89 -2.25 -6.58
N THR A 36 -18.13 -1.86 -5.58
CA THR A 36 -17.10 -0.82 -5.62
C THR A 36 -15.72 -1.29 -5.19
N GLU A 37 -15.56 -2.49 -4.61
CA GLU A 37 -14.32 -2.94 -3.97
C GLU A 37 -13.52 -3.98 -4.77
N ALA A 38 -12.20 -3.98 -4.57
CA ALA A 38 -11.31 -5.00 -5.11
C ALA A 38 -11.45 -6.34 -4.36
N SER A 39 -11.18 -7.44 -5.06
CA SER A 39 -11.08 -8.76 -4.43
C SER A 39 -9.73 -8.94 -3.73
N VAL A 40 -9.70 -9.77 -2.68
CA VAL A 40 -8.48 -10.07 -1.92
C VAL A 40 -8.13 -11.54 -2.03
N LYS A 41 -6.84 -11.84 -2.19
CA LYS A 41 -6.31 -13.21 -2.10
C LYS A 41 -5.12 -13.22 -1.15
N ALA A 42 -5.13 -14.13 -0.17
CA ALA A 42 -4.01 -14.38 0.74
C ALA A 42 -3.39 -15.74 0.42
N MET A 43 -2.08 -15.78 0.22
CA MET A 43 -1.35 -16.94 -0.28
C MET A 43 -0.02 -17.13 0.46
N SER A 44 0.33 -18.38 0.74
CA SER A 44 1.64 -18.75 1.28
C SER A 44 2.72 -18.84 0.22
N SER A 45 2.35 -19.10 -1.04
CA SER A 45 3.27 -19.14 -2.17
C SER A 45 4.03 -17.83 -2.35
N SER A 46 5.29 -17.91 -2.79
CA SER A 46 6.08 -16.72 -3.11
C SER A 46 5.50 -15.99 -4.32
N VAL A 47 5.83 -14.70 -4.49
CA VAL A 47 5.40 -13.94 -5.69
C VAL A 47 5.85 -14.62 -6.98
N LEU A 48 7.05 -15.22 -7.01
CA LEU A 48 7.58 -15.90 -8.19
C LEU A 48 6.79 -17.17 -8.54
N ASP A 49 6.36 -17.93 -7.53
CA ASP A 49 5.54 -19.12 -7.73
C ASP A 49 4.16 -18.74 -8.28
N VAL A 50 3.53 -17.70 -7.71
CA VAL A 50 2.23 -17.20 -8.18
C VAL A 50 2.34 -16.65 -9.61
N MET A 51 3.43 -15.96 -9.94
CA MET A 51 3.72 -15.52 -11.32
C MET A 51 3.82 -16.70 -12.28
N LYS A 52 4.51 -17.78 -11.88
CA LYS A 52 4.67 -18.98 -12.69
C LYS A 52 3.32 -19.68 -12.92
N GLU A 53 2.50 -19.81 -11.89
CA GLU A 53 1.16 -20.40 -11.96
C GLU A 53 0.22 -19.60 -12.89
N GLU A 54 0.28 -18.26 -12.83
CA GLU A 54 -0.55 -17.37 -13.66
C GLU A 54 0.08 -17.03 -15.03
N ASN A 55 1.22 -17.64 -15.39
CA ASN A 55 1.98 -17.35 -16.62
C ASN A 55 2.30 -15.85 -16.82
N VAL A 56 2.73 -15.19 -15.74
CA VAL A 56 3.13 -13.78 -15.71
C VAL A 56 4.65 -13.67 -15.78
N THR A 57 5.16 -12.89 -16.73
CA THR A 57 6.61 -12.69 -16.91
C THR A 57 7.12 -11.53 -16.05
N LEU A 58 8.39 -11.58 -15.64
CA LEU A 58 9.07 -10.50 -14.89
C LEU A 58 8.91 -9.12 -15.55
N SER A 59 9.04 -9.06 -16.88
CA SER A 59 8.91 -7.80 -17.64
C SER A 59 7.51 -7.18 -17.59
N SER A 60 6.49 -7.95 -17.17
CA SER A 60 5.10 -7.50 -17.03
C SER A 60 4.72 -7.18 -15.58
N VAL A 61 5.68 -7.16 -14.65
CA VAL A 61 5.47 -6.81 -13.25
C VAL A 61 6.33 -5.60 -12.90
N CYS A 62 5.68 -4.50 -12.52
CA CYS A 62 6.39 -3.30 -12.08
C CYS A 62 6.64 -3.35 -10.57
N LEU A 63 7.91 -3.37 -10.15
CA LEU A 63 8.29 -3.23 -8.75
C LEU A 63 8.30 -1.76 -8.35
N LEU A 64 7.52 -1.41 -7.33
CA LEU A 64 7.50 -0.06 -6.77
C LEU A 64 8.62 0.06 -5.73
N ASP A 65 9.61 0.87 -6.06
CA ASP A 65 10.87 0.98 -5.34
C ASP A 65 11.26 2.45 -5.17
N PRO A 66 11.42 2.95 -3.93
CA PRO A 66 11.89 4.31 -3.67
C PRO A 66 13.25 4.64 -4.31
N LYS A 67 14.07 3.62 -4.61
CA LYS A 67 15.38 3.78 -5.25
C LYS A 67 15.35 3.67 -6.78
N ALA A 68 14.18 3.51 -7.40
CA ALA A 68 14.08 3.49 -8.85
C ALA A 68 14.45 4.86 -9.44
N GLU A 69 15.02 4.87 -10.65
CA GLU A 69 15.39 6.12 -11.35
C GLU A 69 14.18 6.84 -11.94
N LYS A 70 13.16 6.09 -12.38
CA LYS A 70 12.02 6.62 -13.12
C LYS A 70 10.77 6.70 -12.23
N PRO A 71 10.01 7.80 -12.26
CA PRO A 71 8.73 7.88 -11.56
C PRO A 71 7.71 6.99 -12.25
N LEU A 72 6.75 6.47 -11.48
CA LEU A 72 5.53 5.90 -12.06
C LEU A 72 4.78 7.00 -12.82
N THR A 73 4.39 6.68 -14.05
CA THR A 73 3.70 7.62 -14.95
C THR A 73 2.40 7.01 -15.45
N PRO A 74 1.43 7.83 -15.91
CA PRO A 74 0.17 7.30 -16.43
C PRO A 74 0.35 6.37 -17.64
N GLU A 75 1.40 6.56 -18.44
CA GLU A 75 1.76 5.68 -19.56
C GLU A 75 2.11 4.26 -19.10
N ASP A 76 2.49 4.06 -17.84
CA ASP A 76 2.71 2.72 -17.29
C ASP A 76 1.40 1.93 -17.08
N GLY A 77 0.24 2.58 -17.26
CA GLY A 77 -1.11 1.98 -17.27
C GLY A 77 -1.58 1.48 -18.64
N ASP A 78 -0.74 1.52 -19.68
CA ASP A 78 -1.07 1.11 -21.06
C ASP A 78 -1.30 -0.41 -21.26
N GLY A 79 -1.18 -1.20 -20.19
CA GLY A 79 -1.31 -2.67 -20.22
C GLY A 79 0.01 -3.42 -20.32
N ARG A 80 1.16 -2.74 -20.42
CA ARG A 80 2.48 -3.39 -20.38
C ARG A 80 2.76 -4.10 -19.06
N PHE A 81 2.28 -3.52 -17.95
CA PHE A 81 2.36 -4.11 -16.63
C PHE A 81 1.01 -4.73 -16.27
N LYS A 82 1.04 -6.03 -16.01
CA LYS A 82 -0.10 -6.76 -15.46
C LYS A 82 -0.21 -6.50 -13.97
N TRP A 83 0.91 -6.50 -13.26
CA TRP A 83 0.94 -6.37 -11.79
C TRP A 83 1.85 -5.22 -11.36
N PHE A 84 1.47 -4.59 -10.25
CA PHE A 84 2.30 -3.68 -9.48
C PHE A 84 2.68 -4.37 -8.17
N LEU A 85 3.98 -4.57 -7.97
CA LEU A 85 4.53 -5.27 -6.83
C LEU A 85 5.00 -4.26 -5.78
N PHE A 86 4.45 -4.38 -4.59
CA PHE A 86 4.81 -3.62 -3.41
C PHE A 86 5.72 -4.52 -2.56
N GLY A 87 6.96 -4.10 -2.29
CA GLY A 87 7.89 -4.87 -1.46
C GLY A 87 7.40 -5.06 -0.02
N GLY A 88 8.15 -5.77 0.82
CA GLY A 88 7.86 -5.87 2.26
C GLY A 88 7.98 -4.49 2.93
N ILE A 89 6.88 -3.75 3.03
CA ILE A 89 6.89 -2.30 3.28
C ILE A 89 6.64 -1.89 4.73
N LEU A 90 6.20 -2.76 5.65
CA LEU A 90 5.82 -2.33 7.01
C LEU A 90 6.87 -1.41 7.69
N GLY A 91 6.52 -0.12 7.72
CA GLY A 91 7.44 1.01 7.78
C GLY A 91 8.19 1.11 9.09
N ASP A 92 9.45 0.67 9.06
CA ASP A 92 10.44 1.16 9.99
C ASP A 92 10.81 2.60 9.58
N ASP A 93 11.00 3.48 10.56
CA ASP A 93 11.69 4.77 10.38
C ASP A 93 12.99 4.72 11.20
N PRO A 94 14.18 4.75 10.55
CA PRO A 94 14.40 4.88 9.11
C PRO A 94 14.00 3.62 8.30
N PRO A 95 13.67 3.77 7.01
CA PRO A 95 13.26 2.66 6.15
C PRO A 95 14.30 1.55 6.09
N ARG A 96 13.88 0.31 6.38
CA ARG A 96 14.67 -0.89 6.04
C ARG A 96 14.48 -1.22 4.56
N ASP A 97 15.56 -1.31 3.78
CA ASP A 97 15.54 -1.62 2.33
C ASP A 97 15.19 -3.10 2.06
N ARG A 98 14.05 -3.59 2.56
CA ARG A 98 13.58 -4.96 2.31
C ARG A 98 13.23 -5.21 0.85
N THR A 99 13.05 -4.15 0.06
CA THR A 99 12.88 -4.23 -1.39
C THR A 99 14.16 -4.69 -2.12
N SER A 100 15.33 -4.65 -1.47
CA SER A 100 16.59 -5.08 -2.09
C SER A 100 16.59 -6.54 -2.56
N GLU A 101 15.89 -7.42 -1.84
CA GLU A 101 15.76 -8.84 -2.20
C GLU A 101 14.99 -9.03 -3.51
N LEU A 102 14.02 -8.16 -3.80
CA LEU A 102 13.26 -8.18 -5.04
C LEU A 102 13.99 -7.46 -6.17
N ARG A 103 14.78 -6.43 -5.84
CA ARG A 103 15.52 -5.61 -6.82
C ARG A 103 16.50 -6.45 -7.64
N VAL A 104 17.14 -7.45 -7.02
CA VAL A 104 18.11 -8.33 -7.71
C VAL A 104 17.45 -9.29 -8.71
N LEU A 105 16.12 -9.42 -8.71
CA LEU A 105 15.38 -10.32 -9.60
C LEU A 105 15.11 -9.73 -11.00
N GLY A 106 15.42 -8.45 -11.22
CA GLY A 106 15.35 -7.82 -12.55
C GLY A 106 13.96 -7.36 -12.98
N PHE A 107 13.06 -7.08 -12.04
CA PHE A 107 11.79 -6.41 -12.34
C PHE A 107 12.03 -5.01 -12.93
N PRO A 108 11.24 -4.57 -13.92
CA PRO A 108 11.10 -3.15 -14.20
C PRO A 108 10.70 -2.39 -12.93
N THR A 109 11.37 -1.27 -12.64
CA THR A 109 11.12 -0.49 -11.43
C THR A 109 10.55 0.90 -11.72
N ARG A 110 9.76 1.41 -10.77
CA ARG A 110 9.24 2.78 -10.72
C ARG A 110 9.21 3.28 -9.28
N HIS A 111 9.43 4.57 -9.07
CA HIS A 111 9.25 5.20 -7.76
C HIS A 111 7.93 5.95 -7.67
N LEU A 112 7.37 6.08 -6.45
CA LEU A 112 6.16 6.87 -6.16
C LEU A 112 6.47 8.27 -5.60
N GLY A 113 7.74 8.68 -5.70
CA GLY A 113 8.25 9.94 -5.18
C GLY A 113 9.34 9.70 -4.16
N THR A 114 9.85 10.78 -3.57
CA THR A 114 10.97 10.75 -2.62
C THR A 114 10.54 10.57 -1.17
N VAL A 115 9.27 10.85 -0.85
CA VAL A 115 8.72 10.73 0.50
C VAL A 115 8.04 9.36 0.64
N GLN A 116 8.35 8.66 1.73
CA GLN A 116 7.80 7.35 2.00
C GLN A 116 6.28 7.40 2.19
N MET A 117 5.60 6.38 1.69
CA MET A 117 4.15 6.19 1.83
C MET A 117 3.89 4.90 2.60
N THR A 118 2.76 4.83 3.31
CA THR A 118 2.24 3.55 3.79
C THR A 118 1.83 2.67 2.60
N THR A 119 1.75 1.35 2.79
CA THR A 119 1.42 0.41 1.69
C THR A 119 0.07 0.72 1.05
N ASP A 120 -0.93 1.08 1.86
CA ASP A 120 -2.27 1.45 1.38
C ASP A 120 -2.25 2.78 0.61
N THR A 121 -1.49 3.78 1.07
CA THR A 121 -1.29 5.03 0.33
C THR A 121 -0.59 4.76 -1.00
N ALA A 122 0.50 3.98 -0.99
CA ALA A 122 1.24 3.62 -2.20
C ALA A 122 0.33 2.91 -3.22
N LEU A 123 -0.55 2.03 -2.75
CA LEU A 123 -1.56 1.36 -3.58
C LEU A 123 -2.56 2.36 -4.17
N GLY A 124 -3.09 3.27 -3.35
CA GLY A 124 -4.01 4.32 -3.81
C GLY A 124 -3.37 5.25 -4.84
N VAL A 125 -2.12 5.66 -4.61
CA VAL A 125 -1.34 6.49 -5.55
C VAL A 125 -1.09 5.74 -6.86
N THR A 126 -0.72 4.46 -6.79
CA THR A 126 -0.49 3.64 -7.98
C THR A 126 -1.75 3.58 -8.83
N LYS A 127 -2.91 3.29 -8.22
CA LYS A 127 -4.21 3.29 -8.91
C LYS A 127 -4.53 4.66 -9.52
N ALA A 128 -4.36 5.75 -8.76
CA ALA A 128 -4.60 7.10 -9.28
C ALA A 128 -3.75 7.42 -10.52
N VAL A 129 -2.50 6.95 -10.54
CA VAL A 129 -1.60 7.17 -11.69
C VAL A 129 -2.01 6.32 -12.89
N VAL A 130 -2.13 5.00 -12.72
CA VAL A 130 -2.21 4.07 -13.86
C VAL A 130 -3.65 3.76 -14.30
N VAL A 131 -4.63 3.94 -13.41
CA VAL A 131 -6.05 3.71 -13.71
C VAL A 131 -6.77 5.04 -13.92
N ASP A 132 -6.59 6.00 -13.01
CA ASP A 132 -7.25 7.31 -13.11
C ASP A 132 -6.48 8.32 -13.98
N ASN A 133 -5.36 7.88 -14.58
CA ASN A 133 -4.53 8.67 -15.49
C ASN A 133 -4.09 10.02 -14.89
N THR A 134 -3.87 10.06 -13.58
CA THR A 134 -3.47 11.29 -12.87
C THR A 134 -1.95 11.32 -12.69
N PRO A 135 -1.23 12.30 -13.25
CA PRO A 135 0.22 12.40 -13.05
C PRO A 135 0.59 12.46 -11.57
N LEU A 136 1.72 11.85 -11.21
CA LEU A 136 2.16 11.71 -9.82
C LEU A 136 2.26 13.05 -9.08
N ASP A 137 2.68 14.12 -9.78
CA ASP A 137 2.80 15.48 -9.23
C ASP A 137 1.46 16.23 -9.11
N LYS A 138 0.37 15.67 -9.63
CA LYS A 138 -0.99 16.24 -9.55
C LYS A 138 -1.86 15.62 -8.46
N ILE A 139 -1.39 14.56 -7.82
CA ILE A 139 -2.09 13.96 -6.68
C ILE A 139 -1.99 14.93 -5.49
N PRO A 140 -3.11 15.28 -4.83
CA PRO A 140 -3.07 16.13 -3.66
C PRO A 140 -2.47 15.33 -2.50
N TYR A 141 -1.32 15.77 -2.00
CA TYR A 141 -0.64 15.13 -0.87
C TYR A 141 -0.72 15.94 0.41
N ILE A 142 -0.55 15.25 1.53
CA ILE A 142 -0.17 15.81 2.82
C ILE A 142 1.02 15.00 3.35
N ASP A 143 2.11 15.70 3.64
CA ASP A 143 3.35 15.12 4.15
C ASP A 143 3.40 15.29 5.65
N TYR A 144 3.79 14.23 6.34
CA TYR A 144 4.01 14.24 7.79
C TYR A 144 2.81 14.78 8.60
N PRO A 145 1.57 14.30 8.35
CA PRO A 145 0.39 14.87 9.00
C PRO A 145 0.41 14.61 10.50
N THR A 146 0.06 15.63 11.28
CA THR A 146 -0.26 15.49 12.71
C THR A 146 -1.74 15.16 12.90
N ILE A 147 -2.03 13.96 13.36
CA ILE A 147 -3.38 13.53 13.74
C ILE A 147 -3.62 13.98 15.19
N ARG A 148 -4.49 14.98 15.37
CA ARG A 148 -4.90 15.47 16.70
C ARG A 148 -6.16 14.77 17.18
N PHE A 149 -6.17 14.36 18.44
CA PHE A 149 -7.33 13.74 19.12
C PHE A 149 -7.99 14.72 20.08
N ASN A 150 -7.19 15.50 20.81
CA ASN A 150 -7.64 16.61 21.65
C ASN A 150 -6.51 17.67 21.79
N ALA A 151 -6.63 18.56 22.76
CA ALA A 151 -5.66 19.64 22.99
C ALA A 151 -4.26 19.15 23.43
N GLN A 152 -4.17 17.96 24.01
CA GLN A 152 -2.94 17.41 24.60
C GLN A 152 -2.42 16.18 23.83
N GLU A 153 -3.28 15.52 23.07
CA GLU A 153 -2.96 14.26 22.38
C GLU A 153 -2.93 14.41 20.88
N SER A 154 -1.78 14.06 20.30
CA SER A 154 -1.59 13.99 18.85
C SER A 154 -0.46 13.05 18.47
N VAL A 155 -0.55 12.46 17.27
CA VAL A 155 0.51 11.65 16.67
C VAL A 155 0.95 12.28 15.35
N GLU A 156 2.25 12.46 15.18
CA GLU A 156 2.83 12.78 13.88
C GLU A 156 3.06 11.48 13.09
N MET A 157 2.52 11.41 11.89
CA MET A 157 2.68 10.25 11.03
C MET A 157 3.88 10.49 10.11
N PRO A 158 4.99 9.74 10.18
CA PRO A 158 6.21 10.01 9.43
C PRO A 158 6.15 9.63 7.93
N PHE A 159 4.98 9.77 7.29
CA PHE A 159 4.71 9.34 5.93
C PHE A 159 3.92 10.40 5.13
N ARG A 160 3.96 10.27 3.81
CA ARG A 160 3.07 10.97 2.87
C ARG A 160 1.75 10.21 2.73
N TYR A 161 0.66 10.96 2.71
CA TYR A 161 -0.71 10.46 2.48
C TYR A 161 -1.38 11.21 1.33
N ILE A 162 -2.37 10.58 0.70
CA ILE A 162 -3.30 11.30 -0.18
C ILE A 162 -4.14 12.23 0.67
N LYS A 163 -4.28 13.49 0.26
CA LYS A 163 -5.10 14.50 0.93
C LYS A 163 -6.53 14.46 0.39
N THR A 164 -7.48 14.36 1.30
CA THR A 164 -8.92 14.39 1.01
C THR A 164 -9.42 15.82 0.76
N ALA A 165 -10.66 15.96 0.27
CA ALA A 165 -11.25 17.27 -0.06
C ALA A 165 -11.39 18.20 1.15
N ASP A 166 -11.57 17.66 2.35
CA ASP A 166 -11.60 18.36 3.64
C ASP A 166 -10.18 18.66 4.20
N GLY A 167 -9.13 18.35 3.44
CA GLY A 167 -7.75 18.68 3.78
C GLY A 167 -7.09 17.73 4.78
N GLN A 168 -7.72 16.59 5.08
CA GLN A 168 -7.19 15.57 5.99
C GLN A 168 -6.37 14.51 5.24
N PRO A 169 -5.49 13.74 5.93
CA PRO A 169 -4.91 12.54 5.34
C PRO A 169 -6.00 11.47 5.15
N LEU A 170 -6.00 10.84 3.98
CA LEU A 170 -6.81 9.65 3.72
C LEU A 170 -6.25 8.47 4.53
N LEU A 171 -6.96 8.09 5.57
CA LEU A 171 -6.60 6.99 6.46
C LEU A 171 -7.58 5.83 6.29
N PRO A 172 -7.15 4.57 6.48
CA PRO A 172 -8.07 3.44 6.58
C PRO A 172 -9.07 3.62 7.72
N ASP A 173 -10.27 3.08 7.52
CA ASP A 173 -11.29 3.01 8.58
C ASP A 173 -10.71 2.33 9.84
N GLY A 174 -11.00 2.91 11.01
CA GLY A 174 -10.49 2.44 12.31
C GLY A 174 -9.04 2.81 12.63
N MET A 175 -8.25 3.35 11.68
CA MET A 175 -6.86 3.75 11.95
C MET A 175 -6.77 4.85 13.02
N ARG A 176 -7.70 5.81 13.02
CA ARG A 176 -7.75 6.85 14.05
C ARG A 176 -8.03 6.27 15.43
N ASP A 177 -8.94 5.30 15.52
CA ASP A 177 -9.29 4.64 16.79
C ASP A 177 -8.13 3.80 17.32
N LEU A 178 -7.40 3.11 16.43
CA LEU A 178 -6.19 2.37 16.79
C LEU A 178 -5.09 3.28 17.34
N LEU A 179 -4.85 4.42 16.68
CA LEU A 179 -3.88 5.41 17.15
C LEU A 179 -4.27 5.99 18.50
N LYS A 180 -5.56 6.28 18.72
CA LYS A 180 -6.06 6.75 20.01
C LYS A 180 -5.87 5.71 21.11
N ALA A 181 -6.22 4.45 20.82
CA ALA A 181 -6.04 3.35 21.78
C ALA A 181 -4.56 3.07 22.10
N ASP A 182 -3.64 3.33 21.17
CA ASP A 182 -2.20 3.21 21.40
C ASP A 182 -1.67 4.34 22.30
N LEU A 183 -2.12 5.57 22.08
CA LEU A 183 -1.83 6.70 22.97
C LEU A 183 -2.30 6.43 24.40
N ASP A 184 -3.52 5.89 24.57
CA ASP A 184 -4.10 5.60 25.89
C ASP A 184 -3.26 4.58 26.67
N LYS A 185 -2.72 3.55 26.00
CA LYS A 185 -1.85 2.55 26.64
C LYS A 185 -0.49 3.11 27.09
N GLY A 186 0.01 4.14 26.42
CA GLY A 186 1.27 4.79 26.78
C GLY A 186 1.23 5.42 28.17
N PHE A 187 0.03 5.75 28.68
CA PHE A 187 -0.16 6.35 30.01
C PHE A 187 -0.37 5.32 31.13
N ASP A 188 -0.68 4.06 30.81
CA ASP A 188 -0.93 3.01 31.81
C ASP A 188 0.36 2.35 32.36
N LEU A 189 1.55 2.75 31.88
CA LEU A 189 2.85 2.20 32.31
C LEU A 189 3.54 3.01 33.42
N ASP A 190 2.89 4.06 33.94
CA ASP A 190 3.44 4.99 34.94
C ASP A 190 2.75 4.90 36.33
N GLU A 191 2.16 3.75 36.71
CA GLU A 191 1.68 3.48 38.09
C GLU A 191 2.48 2.40 38.84
#